data_AF-A0A949IRQ2-F1
#
_entry.id   AF-A0A949IRQ2-F1
#
_cell.length_a   1.000
_cell.length_b   1.000
_cell.length_c   1.000
_cell.angle_alpha   90.00
_cell.angle_beta   90.00
_cell.angle_gamma   90.00
#
_symmetry.space_group_name_H-M   'P 1'
#
loop_
_entity.id
_entity.type
_entity.pdbx_description
1 polymer ?
#
loop_
_entity_poly.entity_id
_entity_poly.type
_entity_poly.pdbx_seq_one_letter_code
_entity_poly.pdbx_strand_id
1 'polypeptide(L)'
;MRKSLTSRAQEFNRTSAAAYAAFPLQLERLTVLLVPTSDTPVYVAPAVAEKLSQNIAGVKKAVTDLSDLMQKHGWAGLANKCEYVAGTPVNLIALKGNLPGIFYKSCTKEMRELFVLDHELGHHVTEKGIGGGYSSEMKESSADAYAALRHVQRFGKDTLFIKKRGNIMAANIVLHADAAHYTTDTIHRALQVAEEQDVSRLPLEETAALAGKIADETCLNAGTAIKVRNAYLPVNRACRKHIGGVSEVVDKIVARDSTAYDLICRETIAVMRAHVSDADIFEAGSRFLTGHSSWMKFVKKHAKTDSFYKDALDFLKKGPSASVPAPQAPSVSQPQALSVSQPQAPSVSQPQALSASLPPRRQGPAGNGL
;
A
#
# COMPACT_ATOMS: atom_id res chain seq x y z
N MET A 1 -13.12 -16.79 -25.73
CA MET A 1 -13.46 -15.42 -26.19
C MET A 1 -12.31 -14.48 -25.86
N ARG A 2 -11.60 -13.94 -26.86
CA ARG A 2 -10.63 -12.85 -26.64
C ARG A 2 -11.45 -11.57 -26.44
N LYS A 3 -11.61 -11.09 -25.20
CA LYS A 3 -12.02 -9.69 -24.98
C LYS A 3 -10.98 -8.82 -25.70
N SER A 4 -11.42 -7.91 -26.57
CA SER A 4 -10.51 -7.10 -27.37
C SER A 4 -9.64 -6.22 -26.46
N LEU A 5 -8.38 -6.02 -26.82
CA LEU A 5 -7.45 -5.13 -26.10
C LEU A 5 -8.03 -3.72 -25.89
N THR A 6 -8.93 -3.29 -26.77
CA THR A 6 -9.71 -2.06 -26.67
C THR A 6 -10.53 -1.93 -25.38
N SER A 7 -11.04 -3.02 -24.79
CA SER A 7 -11.85 -2.90 -23.57
C SER A 7 -11.02 -2.44 -22.36
N ARG A 8 -9.74 -2.79 -22.31
CA ARG A 8 -8.89 -2.54 -21.15
C ARG A 8 -8.43 -1.10 -21.07
N ALA A 9 -7.92 -0.57 -22.16
CA ALA A 9 -7.51 0.83 -22.24
C ALA A 9 -8.69 1.78 -21.94
N GLN A 10 -9.88 1.41 -22.41
CA GLN A 10 -11.13 2.12 -22.12
C GLN A 10 -11.44 2.10 -20.61
N GLU A 11 -11.37 0.94 -19.96
CA GLU A 11 -11.65 0.83 -18.52
C GLU A 11 -10.66 1.63 -17.66
N PHE A 12 -9.40 1.60 -18.05
CA PHE A 12 -8.33 2.40 -17.46
C PHE A 12 -8.64 3.89 -17.55
N ASN A 13 -8.85 4.40 -18.77
CA ASN A 13 -9.12 5.81 -19.00
C ASN A 13 -10.41 6.25 -18.29
N ARG A 14 -11.43 5.39 -18.28
CA ARG A 14 -12.67 5.64 -17.53
C ARG A 14 -12.42 5.76 -16.03
N THR A 15 -11.64 4.85 -15.44
CA THR A 15 -11.28 4.89 -14.03
C THR A 15 -10.52 6.17 -13.69
N SER A 16 -9.48 6.49 -14.46
CA SER A 16 -8.66 7.67 -14.19
C SER A 16 -9.44 8.97 -14.38
N ALA A 17 -10.29 9.07 -15.40
CA ALA A 17 -11.16 10.22 -15.61
C ALA A 17 -12.19 10.39 -14.48
N ALA A 18 -12.80 9.31 -14.02
CA ALA A 18 -13.73 9.34 -12.88
C ALA A 18 -13.02 9.79 -11.59
N ALA A 19 -11.82 9.27 -11.32
CA ALA A 19 -11.02 9.69 -10.18
C ALA A 19 -10.65 11.17 -10.25
N TYR A 20 -10.23 11.67 -11.41
CA TYR A 20 -9.93 13.09 -11.59
C TYR A 20 -11.16 13.97 -11.40
N ALA A 21 -12.34 13.55 -11.88
CA ALA A 21 -13.58 14.29 -11.67
C ALA A 21 -13.96 14.40 -10.18
N ALA A 22 -13.73 13.34 -9.40
CA ALA A 22 -13.97 13.31 -7.96
C ALA A 22 -12.90 14.07 -7.15
N PHE A 23 -11.64 14.04 -7.60
CA PHE A 23 -10.49 14.57 -6.86
C PHE A 23 -9.60 15.50 -7.72
N PRO A 24 -10.16 16.58 -8.30
CA PRO A 24 -9.45 17.38 -9.30
C PRO A 24 -8.21 18.08 -8.74
N LEU A 25 -8.23 18.47 -7.47
CA LEU A 25 -7.09 19.13 -6.80
C LEU A 25 -5.99 18.13 -6.46
N GLN A 26 -6.36 16.98 -5.89
CA GLN A 26 -5.41 15.96 -5.49
C GLN A 26 -4.72 15.32 -6.71
N LEU A 27 -5.42 15.26 -7.83
CA LEU A 27 -4.94 14.65 -9.07
C LEU A 27 -4.53 15.68 -10.13
N GLU A 28 -4.38 16.97 -9.76
CA GLU A 28 -4.04 18.05 -10.71
C GLU A 28 -2.74 17.77 -11.50
N ARG A 29 -1.81 17.01 -10.89
CA ARG A 29 -0.50 16.64 -11.48
C ARG A 29 -0.39 15.16 -11.84
N LEU A 30 -1.49 14.41 -11.75
CA LEU A 30 -1.47 12.98 -12.04
C LEU A 30 -1.30 12.75 -13.55
N THR A 31 -0.25 12.01 -13.90
CA THR A 31 -0.05 11.48 -15.25
C THR A 31 -0.08 9.97 -15.17
N VAL A 32 -1.15 9.34 -15.64
CA VAL A 32 -1.22 7.88 -15.72
C VAL A 32 -0.65 7.49 -17.09
N LEU A 33 0.37 6.64 -17.11
CA LEU A 33 0.94 6.13 -18.37
C LEU A 33 1.12 4.62 -18.28
N LEU A 34 0.26 3.89 -18.97
CA LEU A 34 0.49 2.48 -19.26
C LEU A 34 1.56 2.41 -20.34
N VAL A 35 2.68 1.76 -20.04
CA VAL A 35 3.63 1.34 -21.08
C VAL A 35 3.35 -0.13 -21.37
N PRO A 36 2.73 -0.42 -22.52
CA PRO A 36 3.45 -1.31 -23.42
C PRO A 36 3.13 -1.09 -24.91
N THR A 37 4.19 -0.87 -25.69
CA THR A 37 4.17 -0.73 -27.16
C THR A 37 3.34 0.47 -27.64
N SER A 38 3.63 0.97 -28.83
CA SER A 38 3.33 2.32 -29.34
C SER A 38 1.86 2.80 -29.35
N ASP A 39 0.90 1.98 -28.91
CA ASP A 39 -0.50 2.08 -29.35
C ASP A 39 -1.53 2.25 -28.22
N THR A 40 -1.13 2.35 -26.94
CA THR A 40 -2.11 2.58 -25.85
C THR A 40 -1.89 3.93 -25.16
N PRO A 41 -2.56 5.00 -25.62
CA PRO A 41 -2.56 6.27 -24.91
C PRO A 41 -3.37 6.14 -23.61
N VAL A 42 -2.90 6.85 -22.58
CA VAL A 42 -3.40 6.73 -21.21
C VAL A 42 -3.78 8.11 -20.70
N TYR A 43 -4.69 8.11 -19.73
CA TYR A 43 -5.20 9.32 -19.11
C TYR A 43 -4.10 10.23 -18.56
N VAL A 44 -4.03 11.43 -19.13
CA VAL A 44 -3.25 12.56 -18.63
C VAL A 44 -4.25 13.57 -18.08
N ALA A 45 -4.04 14.04 -16.85
CA ALA A 45 -4.86 15.12 -16.30
C ALA A 45 -4.84 16.35 -17.23
N PRO A 46 -5.98 17.02 -17.48
CA PRO A 46 -6.06 18.18 -18.38
C PRO A 46 -5.01 19.26 -18.11
N ALA A 47 -4.71 19.55 -16.84
CA ALA A 47 -3.72 20.55 -16.43
C ALA A 47 -2.27 20.24 -16.86
N VAL A 48 -1.98 18.96 -17.15
CA VAL A 48 -0.66 18.48 -17.58
C VAL A 48 -0.64 18.16 -19.09
N ALA A 49 -1.81 17.83 -19.66
CA ALA A 49 -1.95 17.41 -21.06
C ALA A 49 -1.40 18.44 -22.06
N GLU A 50 -1.71 19.72 -21.86
CA GLU A 50 -1.23 20.79 -22.73
C GLU A 50 0.31 20.85 -22.74
N LYS A 51 0.93 20.84 -21.56
CA LYS A 51 2.40 20.92 -21.42
C LYS A 51 3.11 19.70 -22.00
N LEU A 52 2.55 18.50 -21.79
CA LEU A 52 3.13 17.27 -22.34
C LEU A 52 2.94 17.16 -23.86
N SER A 53 1.88 17.77 -24.41
CA SER A 53 1.64 17.78 -25.87
C SER A 53 2.68 18.59 -26.65
N GLN A 54 3.36 19.55 -25.99
CA GLN A 54 4.39 20.38 -26.62
C GLN A 54 5.70 19.60 -26.90
N ASN A 55 5.93 18.46 -26.26
CA ASN A 55 7.13 17.63 -26.46
C ASN A 55 6.85 16.12 -26.32
N ILE A 56 5.94 15.60 -27.16
CA ILE A 56 5.49 14.19 -27.09
C ILE A 56 6.67 13.20 -27.11
N ALA A 57 7.69 13.44 -27.93
CA ALA A 57 8.86 12.56 -28.03
C ALA A 57 9.68 12.54 -26.73
N GLY A 58 9.96 13.70 -26.14
CA GLY A 58 10.67 13.82 -24.87
C GLY A 58 9.89 13.19 -23.70
N VAL A 59 8.57 13.36 -23.68
CA VAL A 59 7.67 12.73 -22.70
C VAL A 59 7.73 11.21 -22.80
N LYS A 60 7.57 10.65 -24.02
CA LYS A 60 7.69 9.20 -24.24
C LYS A 60 9.03 8.64 -23.78
N LYS A 61 10.12 9.34 -24.06
CA LYS A 61 11.46 8.95 -23.62
C LYS A 61 11.59 8.96 -22.10
N ALA A 62 11.24 10.08 -21.45
CA ALA A 62 11.34 10.22 -20.00
C ALA A 62 10.52 9.16 -19.26
N VAL A 63 9.34 8.83 -19.76
CA VAL A 63 8.47 7.80 -19.20
C VAL A 63 9.05 6.40 -19.39
N THR A 64 9.69 6.16 -20.55
CA THR A 64 10.40 4.89 -20.80
C THR A 64 11.57 4.75 -19.83
N ASP A 65 12.44 5.77 -19.74
CA ASP A 65 13.60 5.77 -18.85
C ASP A 65 13.20 5.56 -17.38
N LEU A 66 12.13 6.23 -16.94
CA LEU A 66 11.59 6.07 -15.60
C LEU A 66 11.00 4.67 -15.38
N SER A 67 10.25 4.14 -16.35
CA SER A 67 9.73 2.77 -16.28
C SER A 67 10.85 1.74 -16.14
N ASP A 68 11.95 1.93 -16.87
CA ASP A 68 13.14 1.08 -16.80
C ASP A 68 13.85 1.20 -15.44
N LEU A 69 13.95 2.42 -14.88
CA LEU A 69 14.49 2.65 -13.55
C LEU A 69 13.63 1.97 -12.47
N MET A 70 12.32 2.18 -12.52
CA MET A 70 11.36 1.52 -11.64
C MET A 70 11.49 0.00 -11.72
N GLN A 71 11.65 -0.55 -12.92
CA GLN A 71 11.90 -1.97 -13.13
C GLN A 71 13.19 -2.43 -12.46
N LYS A 72 14.29 -1.70 -12.65
CA LYS A 72 15.59 -2.03 -12.05
C LYS A 72 15.52 -2.09 -10.52
N HIS A 73 14.66 -1.27 -9.92
CA HIS A 73 14.51 -1.20 -8.46
C HIS A 73 13.32 -1.99 -7.90
N GLY A 74 12.53 -2.65 -8.76
CA GLY A 74 11.33 -3.39 -8.35
C GLY A 74 10.20 -2.49 -7.82
N TRP A 75 10.18 -1.23 -8.20
CA TRP A 75 9.15 -0.27 -7.80
C TRP A 75 7.95 -0.41 -8.74
N ALA A 76 6.84 -0.96 -8.25
CA ALA A 76 5.56 -0.87 -8.95
C ALA A 76 4.92 0.44 -8.51
N GLY A 77 4.74 1.39 -9.43
CA GLY A 77 4.24 2.73 -9.09
C GLY A 77 5.27 3.60 -8.35
N LEU A 78 5.24 4.91 -8.60
CA LEU A 78 5.97 5.92 -7.83
C LEU A 78 5.03 7.09 -7.54
N ALA A 79 3.85 6.81 -6.98
CA ALA A 79 3.00 7.86 -6.44
C ALA A 79 3.80 8.72 -5.44
N ASN A 80 3.73 10.05 -5.59
CA ASN A 80 4.35 11.04 -4.71
C ASN A 80 5.89 11.19 -4.70
N LYS A 81 6.65 10.49 -5.56
CA LYS A 81 8.05 10.86 -5.83
C LYS A 81 8.07 11.76 -7.05
N CYS A 82 8.01 13.07 -6.82
CA CYS A 82 7.97 14.10 -7.85
C CYS A 82 9.10 13.95 -8.88
N GLU A 83 8.83 13.21 -9.95
CA GLU A 83 9.71 13.16 -11.11
C GLU A 83 9.28 14.20 -12.14
N TYR A 84 10.26 14.74 -12.86
CA TYR A 84 10.03 15.74 -13.90
C TYR A 84 9.98 15.05 -15.25
N VAL A 85 8.80 15.01 -15.86
CA VAL A 85 8.64 14.57 -17.25
C VAL A 85 8.66 15.82 -18.12
N ALA A 86 9.71 15.96 -18.93
CA ALA A 86 9.94 17.13 -19.78
C ALA A 86 9.85 18.47 -19.02
N GLY A 87 10.42 18.55 -17.82
CA GLY A 87 10.40 19.75 -16.98
C GLY A 87 9.07 20.02 -16.27
N THR A 88 8.08 19.15 -16.41
CA THR A 88 6.80 19.23 -15.70
C THR A 88 6.80 18.23 -14.54
N PRO A 89 6.58 18.67 -13.29
CA PRO A 89 6.45 17.75 -12.16
C PRO A 89 5.15 16.95 -12.32
N VAL A 90 5.27 15.62 -12.34
CA VAL A 90 4.11 14.73 -12.49
C VAL A 90 4.17 13.57 -11.50
N ASN A 91 3.00 13.09 -11.09
CA ASN A 91 2.88 11.80 -10.41
C ASN A 91 2.70 10.74 -11.50
N LEU A 92 3.68 9.83 -11.66
CA LEU A 92 3.64 8.81 -12.68
C LEU A 92 3.12 7.48 -12.12
N ILE A 93 2.02 6.99 -12.71
CA ILE A 93 1.59 5.60 -12.54
C ILE A 93 1.99 4.83 -13.79
N ALA A 94 3.08 4.06 -13.68
CA ALA A 94 3.56 3.18 -14.73
C ALA A 94 3.11 1.74 -14.47
N LEU A 95 2.26 1.18 -15.34
CA LEU A 95 1.85 -0.22 -15.25
C LEU A 95 2.48 -1.04 -16.36
N LYS A 96 3.06 -2.17 -15.98
CA LYS A 96 3.82 -3.04 -16.90
C LYS A 96 2.88 -3.84 -17.80
N GLY A 97 3.12 -3.84 -19.11
CA GLY A 97 2.46 -4.77 -20.04
C GLY A 97 2.73 -6.26 -19.82
N ASN A 98 3.69 -6.62 -18.96
CA ASN A 98 3.98 -7.99 -18.53
C ASN A 98 4.32 -7.99 -17.04
N LEU A 99 3.47 -7.42 -16.18
CA LEU A 99 3.63 -7.57 -14.72
C LEU A 99 3.86 -9.06 -14.43
N PRO A 100 5.09 -9.49 -14.06
CA PRO A 100 5.32 -10.87 -13.72
C PRO A 100 4.56 -11.08 -12.42
N GLY A 101 3.72 -12.09 -12.44
CA GLY A 101 2.84 -12.38 -11.35
C GLY A 101 2.27 -13.74 -11.66
N ILE A 102 2.30 -14.60 -10.66
CA ILE A 102 1.61 -15.88 -10.70
C ILE A 102 0.17 -15.56 -11.09
N PHE A 103 -0.19 -15.78 -12.36
CA PHE A 103 -1.56 -15.60 -12.81
C PHE A 103 -2.36 -16.67 -12.08
N TYR A 104 -3.05 -16.27 -11.02
CA TYR A 104 -4.06 -17.13 -10.44
C TYR A 104 -5.10 -17.37 -11.53
N LYS A 105 -5.55 -18.61 -11.67
CA LYS A 105 -6.58 -18.98 -12.65
C LYS A 105 -7.85 -18.10 -12.57
N SER A 106 -8.08 -17.49 -11.40
CA SER A 106 -9.18 -16.57 -11.09
C SER A 106 -8.84 -15.07 -11.23
N CYS A 107 -7.62 -14.68 -11.61
CA CYS A 107 -7.21 -13.29 -11.73
C CYS A 107 -6.95 -12.95 -13.20
N THR A 108 -7.78 -12.08 -13.78
CA THR A 108 -7.47 -11.53 -15.09
C THR A 108 -6.35 -10.49 -14.96
N LYS A 109 -5.58 -10.31 -16.04
CA LYS A 109 -4.57 -9.25 -16.12
C LYS A 109 -5.19 -7.86 -15.84
N GLU A 110 -6.40 -7.63 -16.36
CA GLU A 110 -7.17 -6.40 -16.15
C GLU A 110 -7.48 -6.15 -14.68
N MET A 111 -7.99 -7.14 -13.93
CA MET A 111 -8.24 -7.01 -12.49
C MET A 111 -6.98 -6.59 -11.72
N ARG A 112 -5.85 -7.21 -12.04
CA ARG A 112 -4.58 -6.88 -11.38
C ARG A 112 -4.11 -5.47 -11.73
N GLU A 113 -4.11 -5.11 -13.01
CA GLU A 113 -3.67 -3.80 -13.45
C GLU A 113 -4.55 -2.71 -12.81
N LEU A 114 -5.87 -2.90 -12.76
CA LEU A 114 -6.80 -1.96 -12.12
C LEU A 114 -6.62 -1.90 -10.60
N PHE A 115 -6.37 -3.02 -9.93
CA PHE A 115 -6.04 -3.01 -8.50
C PHE A 115 -4.79 -2.17 -8.21
N VAL A 116 -3.73 -2.33 -9.02
CA VAL A 116 -2.52 -1.50 -8.87
C VAL A 116 -2.84 -0.04 -9.14
N LEU A 117 -3.60 0.28 -10.20
CA LEU A 117 -4.03 1.66 -10.45
C LEU A 117 -4.77 2.25 -9.25
N ASP A 118 -5.76 1.54 -8.71
CA ASP A 118 -6.52 2.04 -7.57
C ASP A 118 -5.65 2.17 -6.32
N HIS A 119 -4.68 1.27 -6.10
CA HIS A 119 -3.72 1.41 -5.01
C HIS A 119 -2.94 2.73 -5.12
N GLU A 120 -2.35 2.99 -6.29
CA GLU A 120 -1.62 4.25 -6.52
C GLU A 120 -2.54 5.48 -6.41
N LEU A 121 -3.78 5.40 -6.90
CA LEU A 121 -4.77 6.45 -6.70
C LEU A 121 -5.07 6.64 -5.21
N GLY A 122 -5.13 5.56 -4.43
CA GLY A 122 -5.35 5.56 -2.99
C GLY A 122 -4.33 6.41 -2.23
N HIS A 123 -3.06 6.42 -2.64
CA HIS A 123 -2.04 7.32 -2.11
C HIS A 123 -2.32 8.81 -2.35
N HIS A 124 -3.14 9.13 -3.34
CA HIS A 124 -3.48 10.50 -3.71
C HIS A 124 -4.88 10.92 -3.31
N VAL A 125 -5.82 10.00 -3.08
CA VAL A 125 -7.22 10.34 -2.82
C VAL A 125 -7.66 10.06 -1.38
N THR A 126 -6.93 9.23 -0.65
CA THR A 126 -7.20 9.01 0.78
C THR A 126 -6.49 10.06 1.62
N GLU A 127 -7.15 10.56 2.66
CA GLU A 127 -6.55 11.52 3.61
C GLU A 127 -5.21 11.00 4.17
N LYS A 128 -5.21 9.70 4.50
CA LYS A 128 -4.06 8.99 5.06
C LYS A 128 -2.92 8.82 4.07
N GLY A 129 -3.23 8.65 2.77
CA GLY A 129 -2.25 8.51 1.70
C GLY A 129 -1.50 9.80 1.39
N ILE A 130 -2.22 10.93 1.34
CA ILE A 130 -1.67 12.24 0.95
C ILE A 130 -0.83 12.86 2.07
N GLY A 131 -1.20 12.64 3.33
CA GLY A 131 -0.65 13.37 4.47
C GLY A 131 0.84 13.11 4.73
N GLY A 132 1.62 14.18 4.95
CA GLY A 132 3.03 14.09 5.35
C GLY A 132 3.26 13.55 6.78
N GLY A 133 2.21 13.42 7.60
CA GLY A 133 2.30 13.03 9.01
C GLY A 133 2.01 11.55 9.32
N TYR A 134 1.59 10.76 8.33
CA TYR A 134 1.26 9.34 8.55
C TYR A 134 2.45 8.43 8.27
N SER A 135 2.53 7.29 8.98
CA SER A 135 3.54 6.27 8.74
C SER A 135 3.43 5.71 7.32
N SER A 136 4.52 5.16 6.78
CA SER A 136 4.48 4.47 5.48
C SER A 136 3.43 3.37 5.48
N GLU A 137 3.34 2.58 6.55
CA GLU A 137 2.34 1.52 6.67
C GLU A 137 0.90 2.03 6.61
N MET A 138 0.60 3.16 7.26
CA MET A 138 -0.73 3.76 7.19
C MET A 138 -1.09 4.19 5.77
N LYS A 139 -0.12 4.72 5.03
CA LYS A 139 -0.29 5.13 3.62
C LYS A 139 -0.53 3.94 2.70
N GLU A 140 0.24 2.86 2.86
CA GLU A 140 0.06 1.62 2.12
C GLU A 140 -1.28 0.96 2.47
N SER A 141 -1.64 0.96 3.76
CA SER A 141 -2.90 0.40 4.26
C SER A 141 -4.10 1.14 3.66
N SER A 142 -4.13 2.47 3.69
CA SER A 142 -5.23 3.23 3.09
C SER A 142 -5.32 3.05 1.58
N ALA A 143 -4.18 2.95 0.89
CA ALA A 143 -4.12 2.66 -0.54
C ALA A 143 -4.67 1.27 -0.88
N ASP A 144 -4.24 0.23 -0.18
CA ASP A 144 -4.70 -1.14 -0.38
C ASP A 144 -6.18 -1.34 -0.01
N ALA A 145 -6.67 -0.67 1.05
CA ALA A 145 -8.10 -0.66 1.37
C ALA A 145 -8.92 -0.06 0.23
N TYR A 146 -8.48 1.08 -0.30
CA TYR A 146 -9.14 1.74 -1.42
C TYR A 146 -9.16 0.83 -2.65
N ALA A 147 -8.03 0.23 -3.00
CA ALA A 147 -7.92 -0.72 -4.11
C ALA A 147 -8.84 -1.94 -3.93
N ALA A 148 -8.93 -2.47 -2.72
CA ALA A 148 -9.80 -3.62 -2.43
C ALA A 148 -11.29 -3.28 -2.60
N LEU A 149 -11.74 -2.14 -2.06
CA LEU A 149 -13.12 -1.68 -2.21
C LEU A 149 -13.47 -1.40 -3.67
N ARG A 150 -12.59 -0.71 -4.40
CA ARG A 150 -12.73 -0.41 -5.83
C ARG A 150 -12.79 -1.66 -6.70
N HIS A 151 -12.06 -2.72 -6.34
CA HIS A 151 -12.18 -4.00 -7.01
C HIS A 151 -13.54 -4.64 -6.80
N VAL A 152 -14.07 -4.64 -5.56
CA VAL A 152 -15.42 -5.19 -5.29
C VAL A 152 -16.49 -4.42 -6.08
N GLN A 153 -16.38 -3.10 -6.17
CA GLN A 153 -17.29 -2.27 -6.98
C GLN A 153 -17.31 -2.66 -8.45
N ARG A 154 -16.16 -3.04 -9.03
CA ARG A 154 -16.06 -3.40 -10.46
C ARG A 154 -16.36 -4.85 -10.76
N PHE A 155 -15.92 -5.76 -9.90
CA PHE A 155 -15.90 -7.20 -10.16
C PHE A 155 -16.79 -8.00 -9.22
N GLY A 156 -17.52 -7.33 -8.32
CA GLY A 156 -18.36 -7.95 -7.32
C GLY A 156 -17.55 -8.84 -6.38
N LYS A 157 -18.10 -10.02 -6.05
CA LYS A 157 -17.52 -10.97 -5.09
C LYS A 157 -16.36 -11.80 -5.65
N ASP A 158 -15.90 -11.56 -6.89
CA ASP A 158 -14.72 -12.24 -7.45
C ASP A 158 -13.42 -11.65 -6.88
N THR A 159 -13.18 -11.89 -5.59
CA THR A 159 -12.11 -11.28 -4.79
C THR A 159 -11.01 -12.26 -4.41
N LEU A 160 -11.01 -13.49 -4.98
CA LEU A 160 -10.05 -14.53 -4.61
C LEU A 160 -8.60 -14.10 -4.83
N PHE A 161 -8.35 -13.28 -5.87
CA PHE A 161 -7.04 -12.67 -6.10
C PHE A 161 -6.63 -11.74 -4.95
N ILE A 162 -7.53 -10.87 -4.51
CA ILE A 162 -7.25 -9.89 -3.44
C ILE A 162 -6.99 -10.60 -2.13
N LYS A 163 -7.81 -11.60 -1.79
CA LYS A 163 -7.57 -12.42 -0.60
C LYS A 163 -6.17 -13.07 -0.63
N LYS A 164 -5.75 -13.57 -1.80
CA LYS A 164 -4.39 -14.09 -1.98
C LYS A 164 -3.32 -13.00 -1.92
N ARG A 165 -3.61 -11.80 -2.43
CA ARG A 165 -2.72 -10.63 -2.37
C ARG A 165 -2.49 -10.21 -0.92
N GLY A 166 -3.54 -10.15 -0.08
CA GLY A 166 -3.41 -9.94 1.36
C GLY A 166 -2.45 -10.95 2.00
N ASN A 167 -2.61 -12.24 1.69
CA ASN A 167 -1.67 -13.25 2.19
C ASN A 167 -0.22 -13.09 1.68
N ILE A 168 -0.03 -12.55 0.47
CA ILE A 168 1.33 -12.22 -0.04
C ILE A 168 1.92 -11.04 0.74
N MET A 169 1.13 -10.08 1.22
CA MET A 169 1.64 -8.95 2.00
C MET A 169 2.26 -9.41 3.33
N ALA A 170 1.73 -10.47 3.95
CA ALA A 170 2.38 -11.12 5.08
C ALA A 170 3.77 -11.70 4.74
N ALA A 171 4.02 -12.08 3.48
CA ALA A 171 5.35 -12.51 3.04
C ALA A 171 6.35 -11.36 3.00
N ASN A 172 5.92 -10.12 2.76
CA ASN A 172 6.82 -8.96 2.73
C ASN A 172 7.46 -8.72 4.10
N ILE A 173 6.69 -8.78 5.20
CA ILE A 173 7.26 -8.60 6.53
C ILE A 173 8.15 -9.78 6.94
N VAL A 174 7.75 -11.03 6.64
CA VAL A 174 8.50 -12.23 7.04
C VAL A 174 9.79 -12.40 6.22
N LEU A 175 9.72 -12.23 4.90
CA LEU A 175 10.84 -12.48 4.00
C LEU A 175 11.70 -11.25 3.76
N HIS A 176 11.14 -10.05 3.85
CA HIS A 176 11.83 -8.80 3.48
C HIS A 176 11.99 -7.83 4.64
N ALA A 177 11.43 -8.14 5.83
CA ALA A 177 11.41 -7.22 6.96
C ALA A 177 10.85 -5.85 6.56
N ASP A 178 9.84 -5.88 5.68
CA ASP A 178 9.16 -4.71 5.14
C ASP A 178 7.82 -4.55 5.84
N ALA A 179 7.84 -3.73 6.91
CA ALA A 179 6.64 -3.43 7.67
C ALA A 179 5.74 -2.39 6.99
N ALA A 180 6.27 -1.60 6.05
CA ALA A 180 5.44 -0.60 5.37
C ALA A 180 4.34 -1.29 4.54
N HIS A 181 4.66 -2.42 3.91
CA HIS A 181 3.69 -3.16 3.10
C HIS A 181 2.99 -4.30 3.86
N TYR A 182 2.89 -4.23 5.20
CA TYR A 182 2.13 -5.21 5.98
C TYR A 182 0.64 -4.84 6.05
N THR A 183 -0.04 -4.85 4.90
CA THR A 183 -1.44 -4.41 4.75
C THR A 183 -2.45 -5.56 4.77
N THR A 184 -2.05 -6.73 5.29
CA THR A 184 -2.85 -7.96 5.24
C THR A 184 -4.20 -7.78 5.95
N ASP A 185 -4.17 -7.21 7.15
CA ASP A 185 -5.37 -6.91 7.95
C ASP A 185 -6.31 -5.97 7.23
N THR A 186 -5.74 -4.91 6.68
CA THR A 186 -6.46 -3.87 5.96
C THR A 186 -7.19 -4.43 4.74
N ILE A 187 -6.53 -5.27 3.95
CA ILE A 187 -7.17 -5.93 2.80
C ILE A 187 -8.30 -6.85 3.27
N HIS A 188 -8.08 -7.68 4.30
CA HIS A 188 -9.11 -8.58 4.80
C HIS A 188 -10.30 -7.81 5.38
N ARG A 189 -10.06 -6.74 6.13
CA ARG A 189 -11.12 -5.90 6.68
C ARG A 189 -11.88 -5.18 5.57
N ALA A 190 -11.22 -4.68 4.53
CA ALA A 190 -11.91 -4.07 3.38
C ALA A 190 -12.83 -5.06 2.66
N LEU A 191 -12.39 -6.31 2.48
CA LEU A 191 -13.23 -7.37 1.92
C LEU A 191 -14.40 -7.72 2.84
N GLN A 192 -14.17 -7.79 4.15
CA GLN A 192 -15.22 -8.05 5.14
C GLN A 192 -16.27 -6.92 5.15
N VAL A 193 -15.83 -5.67 5.17
CA VAL A 193 -16.74 -4.51 5.07
C VAL A 193 -17.57 -4.59 3.80
N ALA A 194 -16.98 -5.00 2.67
CA ALA A 194 -17.72 -5.18 1.42
C ALA A 194 -18.72 -6.36 1.43
N GLU A 195 -18.60 -7.29 2.39
CA GLU A 195 -19.60 -8.33 2.66
C GLU A 195 -20.71 -7.82 3.61
N GLU A 196 -20.36 -6.96 4.56
CA GLU A 196 -21.25 -6.40 5.59
C GLU A 196 -22.16 -5.28 5.07
N GLN A 197 -21.70 -4.49 4.10
CA GLN A 197 -22.45 -3.39 3.51
C GLN A 197 -22.31 -3.33 1.98
N ASP A 198 -23.32 -2.77 1.30
CA ASP A 198 -23.27 -2.61 -0.15
C ASP A 198 -22.31 -1.48 -0.54
N VAL A 199 -21.08 -1.86 -0.89
CA VAL A 199 -20.07 -0.92 -1.38
C VAL A 199 -20.19 -0.65 -2.87
N SER A 200 -21.02 -1.38 -3.62
CA SER A 200 -21.01 -1.41 -5.09
C SER A 200 -21.35 -0.07 -5.75
N ARG A 201 -22.01 0.82 -5.02
CA ARG A 201 -22.47 2.13 -5.49
C ARG A 201 -21.88 3.31 -4.72
N LEU A 202 -20.91 3.08 -3.83
CA LEU A 202 -20.29 4.18 -3.09
C LEU A 202 -19.60 5.15 -4.07
N PRO A 203 -19.84 6.47 -3.94
CA PRO A 203 -19.03 7.49 -4.59
C PRO A 203 -17.54 7.31 -4.29
N LEU A 204 -16.67 7.85 -5.14
CA LEU A 204 -15.22 7.65 -4.98
C LEU A 204 -14.69 8.31 -3.71
N GLU A 205 -15.25 9.45 -3.34
CA GLU A 205 -14.97 10.23 -2.13
C GLU A 205 -15.35 9.43 -0.88
N GLU A 206 -16.55 8.84 -0.87
CA GLU A 206 -17.00 7.97 0.21
C GLU A 206 -16.18 6.68 0.29
N THR A 207 -15.78 6.13 -0.86
CA THR A 207 -14.88 4.97 -0.94
C THR A 207 -13.50 5.30 -0.34
N ALA A 208 -12.95 6.48 -0.64
CA ALA A 208 -11.68 6.96 -0.08
C ALA A 208 -11.76 7.21 1.43
N ALA A 209 -12.85 7.81 1.90
CA ALA A 209 -13.10 8.02 3.32
C ALA A 209 -13.25 6.68 4.07
N LEU A 210 -13.98 5.72 3.49
CA LEU A 210 -14.13 4.37 4.06
C LEU A 210 -12.79 3.63 4.11
N ALA A 211 -11.97 3.73 3.06
CA ALA A 211 -10.63 3.16 3.03
C ALA A 211 -9.74 3.72 4.15
N GLY A 212 -9.81 5.04 4.40
CA GLY A 212 -9.10 5.68 5.52
C GLY A 212 -9.53 5.13 6.89
N LYS A 213 -10.84 4.94 7.10
CA LYS A 213 -11.37 4.35 8.35
C LYS A 213 -10.90 2.91 8.55
N ILE A 214 -10.94 2.09 7.50
CA ILE A 214 -10.44 0.72 7.55
C ILE A 214 -8.95 0.70 7.92
N ALA A 215 -8.15 1.61 7.33
CA ALA A 215 -6.73 1.72 7.67
C ALA A 215 -6.51 2.12 9.13
N ASP A 216 -7.28 3.07 9.67
CA ASP A 216 -7.23 3.44 11.09
C ASP A 216 -7.57 2.25 12.03
N GLU A 217 -8.51 1.38 11.63
CA GLU A 217 -8.90 0.19 12.39
C GLU A 217 -7.82 -0.91 12.40
N THR A 218 -7.00 -0.99 11.35
CA THR A 218 -6.21 -2.20 11.05
C THR A 218 -4.71 -2.00 10.94
N CYS A 219 -4.24 -0.79 10.65
CA CYS A 219 -2.82 -0.49 10.53
C CYS A 219 -2.13 -0.78 11.87
N LEU A 220 -0.97 -1.44 11.84
CA LEU A 220 -0.20 -1.58 13.06
C LEU A 220 0.26 -0.19 13.52
N ASN A 221 0.29 0.02 14.83
CA ASN A 221 1.01 1.17 15.35
C ASN A 221 2.51 1.01 15.00
N ALA A 222 3.21 2.13 14.81
CA ALA A 222 4.60 2.13 14.36
C ALA A 222 5.54 1.30 15.27
N GLY A 223 5.27 1.26 16.59
CA GLY A 223 6.03 0.46 17.54
C GLY A 223 5.87 -1.04 17.29
N THR A 224 4.63 -1.50 17.10
CA THR A 224 4.32 -2.89 16.74
C THR A 224 4.92 -3.25 15.38
N ALA A 225 4.80 -2.38 14.38
CA ALA A 225 5.38 -2.59 13.05
C ALA A 225 6.90 -2.81 13.11
N ILE A 226 7.63 -1.95 13.86
CA ILE A 226 9.07 -2.07 14.07
C ILE A 226 9.41 -3.35 14.84
N LYS A 227 8.63 -3.69 15.87
CA LYS A 227 8.80 -4.92 16.66
C LYS A 227 8.69 -6.17 15.79
N VAL A 228 7.61 -6.28 14.99
CA VAL A 228 7.39 -7.42 14.09
C VAL A 228 8.49 -7.49 13.02
N ARG A 229 8.83 -6.35 12.40
CA ARG A 229 9.95 -6.25 11.45
C ARG A 229 11.25 -6.81 12.03
N ASN A 230 11.61 -6.37 13.23
CA ASN A 230 12.87 -6.77 13.87
C ASN A 230 12.89 -8.25 14.21
N ALA A 231 11.75 -8.81 14.63
CA ALA A 231 11.62 -10.24 14.92
C ALA A 231 11.91 -11.10 13.67
N TYR A 232 11.53 -10.64 12.47
CA TYR A 232 11.73 -11.38 11.21
C TYR A 232 13.02 -11.05 10.45
N LEU A 233 13.85 -10.11 10.92
CA LEU A 233 15.18 -9.86 10.35
C LEU A 233 16.07 -11.12 10.25
N PRO A 234 16.09 -12.07 11.22
CA PRO A 234 16.81 -13.33 11.08
C PRO A 234 16.39 -14.13 9.84
N VAL A 235 15.09 -14.23 9.55
CA VAL A 235 14.57 -14.94 8.36
C VAL A 235 15.07 -14.28 7.08
N ASN A 236 14.97 -12.94 6.98
CA ASN A 236 15.49 -12.20 5.83
C ASN A 236 16.99 -12.44 5.62
N ARG A 237 17.79 -12.39 6.69
CA ARG A 237 19.24 -12.64 6.63
C ARG A 237 19.55 -14.07 6.19
N ALA A 238 18.83 -15.06 6.70
CA ALA A 238 18.99 -16.45 6.30
C ALA A 238 18.66 -16.63 4.79
N CYS A 239 17.55 -16.07 4.31
CA CYS A 239 17.19 -16.12 2.89
C CYS A 239 18.26 -15.46 2.01
N ARG A 240 18.75 -14.27 2.40
CA ARG A 240 19.81 -13.58 1.66
C ARG A 240 21.11 -14.36 1.60
N LYS A 241 21.48 -15.02 2.70
CA LYS A 241 22.71 -15.81 2.80
C LYS A 241 22.65 -17.10 1.98
N HIS A 242 21.50 -17.76 1.96
CA HIS A 242 21.39 -19.14 1.44
C HIS A 242 20.67 -19.27 0.10
N ILE A 243 19.88 -18.27 -0.29
CA ILE A 243 19.12 -18.27 -1.54
C ILE A 243 19.62 -17.17 -2.49
N GLY A 244 19.72 -15.94 -2.00
CA GLY A 244 20.12 -14.77 -2.80
C GLY A 244 19.27 -13.54 -2.51
N GLY A 245 19.23 -12.61 -3.47
CA GLY A 245 18.39 -11.41 -3.37
C GLY A 245 16.89 -11.71 -3.34
N VAL A 246 16.10 -10.64 -3.23
CA VAL A 246 14.63 -10.72 -3.17
C VAL A 246 14.05 -11.41 -4.40
N SER A 247 14.59 -11.12 -5.59
CA SER A 247 14.13 -11.74 -6.84
C SER A 247 14.36 -13.24 -6.83
N GLU A 248 15.54 -13.70 -6.42
CA GLU A 248 15.89 -15.12 -6.37
C GLU A 248 15.02 -15.87 -5.36
N VAL A 249 14.74 -15.27 -4.20
CA VAL A 249 13.81 -15.83 -3.22
C VAL A 249 12.42 -16.02 -3.82
N VAL A 250 11.89 -14.99 -4.51
CA VAL A 250 10.58 -15.06 -5.18
C VAL A 250 10.58 -16.15 -6.26
N ASP A 251 11.61 -16.20 -7.10
CA ASP A 251 11.73 -17.20 -8.18
C ASP A 251 11.75 -18.62 -7.62
N LYS A 252 12.46 -18.85 -6.51
CA LYS A 252 12.50 -20.14 -5.81
C LYS A 252 11.16 -20.51 -5.18
N ILE A 253 10.44 -19.54 -4.62
CA ILE A 253 9.09 -19.75 -4.09
C ILE A 253 8.12 -20.15 -5.20
N VAL A 254 8.17 -19.46 -6.34
CA VAL A 254 7.36 -19.74 -7.54
C VAL A 254 7.68 -21.13 -8.11
N ALA A 255 8.96 -21.48 -8.18
CA ALA A 255 9.44 -22.78 -8.65
C ALA A 255 9.15 -23.93 -7.66
N ARG A 256 8.65 -23.63 -6.46
CA ARG A 256 8.41 -24.60 -5.37
C ARG A 256 9.66 -25.39 -5.00
N ASP A 257 10.80 -24.70 -4.98
CA ASP A 257 12.08 -25.29 -4.57
C ASP A 257 11.99 -25.76 -3.11
N SER A 258 12.16 -27.07 -2.89
CA SER A 258 11.95 -27.67 -1.57
C SER A 258 12.96 -27.21 -0.54
N THR A 259 14.19 -26.89 -0.95
CA THR A 259 15.25 -26.42 -0.05
C THR A 259 14.98 -25.00 0.41
N ALA A 260 14.56 -24.12 -0.52
CA ALA A 260 14.11 -22.79 -0.17
C ALA A 260 12.89 -22.83 0.76
N TYR A 261 11.93 -23.72 0.49
CA TYR A 261 10.75 -23.90 1.34
C TYR A 261 11.14 -24.38 2.75
N ASP A 262 12.03 -25.38 2.86
CA ASP A 262 12.49 -25.93 4.13
C ASP A 262 13.14 -24.83 4.99
N LEU A 263 14.11 -24.10 4.42
CA LEU A 263 14.80 -22.99 5.08
C LEU A 263 13.81 -21.95 5.58
N ILE A 264 12.96 -21.43 4.69
CA ILE A 264 12.01 -20.37 5.02
C ILE A 264 11.07 -20.82 6.15
N CYS A 265 10.49 -22.03 6.04
CA CYS A 265 9.62 -22.55 7.10
C CYS A 265 10.35 -22.68 8.44
N ARG A 266 11.56 -23.25 8.46
CA ARG A 266 12.32 -23.46 9.69
C ARG A 266 12.63 -22.14 10.39
N GLU A 267 13.13 -21.17 9.64
CA GLU A 267 13.49 -19.85 10.16
C GLU A 267 12.26 -19.10 10.66
N THR A 268 11.14 -19.11 9.92
CA THR A 268 9.89 -18.48 10.37
C THR A 268 9.38 -19.14 11.66
N ILE A 269 9.32 -20.47 11.73
CA ILE A 269 8.85 -21.19 12.93
C ILE A 269 9.77 -20.93 14.13
N ALA A 270 11.09 -20.83 13.91
CA ALA A 270 12.05 -20.49 14.96
C ALA A 270 11.76 -19.12 15.57
N VAL A 271 11.52 -18.09 14.73
CA VAL A 271 11.09 -16.75 15.18
C VAL A 271 9.77 -16.84 15.95
N MET A 272 8.75 -17.50 15.41
CA MET A 272 7.45 -17.62 16.09
C MET A 272 7.56 -18.30 17.46
N ARG A 273 8.44 -19.30 17.62
CA ARG A 273 8.68 -19.97 18.90
C ARG A 273 9.40 -19.07 19.90
N ALA A 274 10.41 -18.32 19.45
CA ALA A 274 11.11 -17.35 20.29
C ALA A 274 10.20 -16.22 20.79
N HIS A 275 9.12 -15.94 20.06
CA HIS A 275 8.15 -14.89 20.34
C HIS A 275 6.73 -15.43 20.57
N VAL A 276 6.59 -16.63 21.16
CA VAL A 276 5.29 -17.31 21.29
C VAL A 276 4.23 -16.52 22.08
N SER A 277 4.65 -15.64 22.99
CA SER A 277 3.77 -14.77 23.77
C SER A 277 3.42 -13.46 23.07
N ASP A 278 4.02 -13.16 21.91
CA ASP A 278 3.75 -11.94 21.15
C ASP A 278 2.77 -12.26 20.01
N ALA A 279 1.51 -11.86 20.21
CA ALA A 279 0.43 -12.17 19.28
C ALA A 279 0.69 -11.62 17.87
N ASP A 280 1.24 -10.41 17.74
CA ASP A 280 1.48 -9.76 16.44
C ASP A 280 2.54 -10.53 15.63
N ILE A 281 3.64 -10.92 16.29
CA ILE A 281 4.72 -11.67 15.65
C ILE A 281 4.22 -13.06 15.23
N PHE A 282 3.49 -13.73 16.11
CA PHE A 282 2.91 -15.05 15.83
C PHE A 282 1.92 -14.96 14.67
N GLU A 283 1.05 -13.96 14.67
CA GLU A 283 0.03 -13.77 13.64
C GLU A 283 0.64 -13.52 12.26
N ALA A 284 1.66 -12.65 12.17
CA ALA A 284 2.38 -12.40 10.92
C ALA A 284 2.98 -13.69 10.33
N GLY A 285 3.64 -14.51 11.17
CA GLY A 285 4.23 -15.78 10.76
C GLY A 285 3.19 -16.83 10.39
N SER A 286 2.11 -16.92 11.17
CA SER A 286 0.99 -17.82 10.90
C SER A 286 0.32 -17.49 9.56
N ARG A 287 0.04 -16.22 9.29
CA ARG A 287 -0.55 -15.77 8.02
C ARG A 287 0.36 -16.06 6.83
N PHE A 288 1.66 -15.86 6.98
CA PHE A 288 2.61 -16.23 5.93
C PHE A 288 2.58 -17.73 5.63
N LEU A 289 2.66 -18.59 6.66
CA LEU A 289 2.72 -20.04 6.50
C LEU A 289 1.39 -20.67 6.10
N THR A 290 0.26 -20.08 6.49
CA THR A 290 -1.08 -20.61 6.18
C THR A 290 -1.73 -19.97 4.97
N GLY A 291 -1.34 -18.75 4.62
CA GLY A 291 -1.94 -17.93 3.57
C GLY A 291 -1.71 -18.47 2.16
N HIS A 292 -0.71 -19.32 1.96
CA HIS A 292 -0.50 -20.02 0.69
C HIS A 292 -0.56 -21.55 0.88
N SER A 293 -1.48 -22.20 0.17
CA SER A 293 -1.72 -23.65 0.33
C SER A 293 -0.50 -24.53 0.06
N SER A 294 0.51 -24.05 -0.69
CA SER A 294 1.76 -24.80 -0.89
C SER A 294 2.57 -24.94 0.39
N TRP A 295 2.61 -23.92 1.24
CA TRP A 295 3.32 -23.96 2.53
C TRP A 295 2.70 -25.00 3.45
N MET A 296 1.39 -24.95 3.66
CA MET A 296 0.71 -25.96 4.49
C MET A 296 0.79 -27.36 3.90
N LYS A 297 0.76 -27.52 2.58
CA LYS A 297 0.99 -28.82 1.94
C LYS A 297 2.42 -29.32 2.18
N PHE A 298 3.41 -28.43 2.12
CA PHE A 298 4.80 -28.74 2.40
C PHE A 298 4.96 -29.17 3.86
N VAL A 299 4.52 -28.36 4.83
CA VAL A 299 4.56 -28.69 6.26
C VAL A 299 3.86 -30.02 6.55
N LYS A 300 2.64 -30.23 6.04
CA LYS A 300 1.90 -31.50 6.23
C LYS A 300 2.60 -32.70 5.59
N LYS A 301 3.28 -32.52 4.47
CA LYS A 301 4.04 -33.60 3.81
C LYS A 301 5.23 -33.99 4.67
N HIS A 302 6.02 -33.02 5.13
CA HIS A 302 7.23 -33.27 5.92
C HIS A 302 6.92 -33.72 7.36
N ALA A 303 5.79 -33.31 7.94
CA ALA A 303 5.33 -33.75 9.26
C ALA A 303 5.12 -35.28 9.37
N LYS A 304 5.03 -36.00 8.24
CA LYS A 304 4.93 -37.46 8.21
C LYS A 304 6.27 -38.16 8.51
N THR A 305 7.39 -37.46 8.28
CA THR A 305 8.73 -38.05 8.30
C THR A 305 9.73 -37.26 9.17
N ASP A 306 9.40 -36.04 9.57
CA ASP A 306 10.26 -35.14 10.34
C ASP A 306 9.49 -34.61 11.56
N SER A 307 10.03 -34.85 12.77
CA SER A 307 9.43 -34.45 14.04
C SER A 307 9.32 -32.93 14.19
N PHE A 308 10.26 -32.16 13.62
CA PHE A 308 10.18 -30.71 13.62
C PHE A 308 8.88 -30.23 12.96
N TYR A 309 8.56 -30.78 11.79
CA TYR A 309 7.36 -30.38 11.05
C TYR A 309 6.07 -30.88 11.68
N LYS A 310 6.10 -32.01 12.40
CA LYS A 310 4.99 -32.46 13.23
C LYS A 310 4.72 -31.45 14.35
N ASP A 311 5.75 -31.09 15.10
CA ASP A 311 5.66 -30.10 16.19
C ASP A 311 5.24 -28.72 15.67
N ALA A 312 5.76 -28.32 14.51
CA ALA A 312 5.38 -27.07 13.85
C ALA A 312 3.91 -27.07 13.44
N LEU A 313 3.40 -28.18 12.89
CA LEU A 313 2.00 -28.28 12.50
C LEU A 313 1.08 -28.20 13.73
N ASP A 314 1.46 -28.83 14.84
CA ASP A 314 0.69 -28.77 16.07
C ASP A 314 0.77 -27.38 16.73
N PHE A 315 1.94 -26.73 16.65
CA PHE A 315 2.12 -25.34 17.05
C PHE A 315 1.23 -24.38 16.26
N LEU A 316 1.17 -24.52 14.93
CA LEU A 316 0.32 -23.71 14.06
C LEU A 316 -1.18 -23.94 14.32
N LYS A 317 -1.59 -25.17 14.69
CA LYS A 317 -3.00 -25.48 15.03
C LYS A 317 -3.42 -24.90 16.38
N LYS A 318 -2.53 -24.85 17.37
CA LYS A 318 -2.83 -24.31 18.71
C LYS A 318 -3.10 -22.80 18.67
N GLY A 319 -2.60 -22.10 17.65
CA GLY A 319 -2.67 -20.64 17.57
C GLY A 319 -1.71 -19.98 18.56
N PRO A 320 -1.71 -18.63 18.65
CA PRO A 320 -0.96 -17.93 19.69
C PRO A 320 -1.45 -18.44 21.06
N SER A 321 -0.53 -18.69 21.99
CA SER A 321 -0.92 -19.13 23.34
C SER A 321 -1.75 -18.02 23.97
N ALA A 322 -3.07 -18.21 24.07
CA ALA A 322 -4.03 -17.22 24.58
C ALA A 322 -3.91 -16.97 26.11
N SER A 323 -2.71 -17.09 26.67
CA SER A 323 -2.47 -17.16 28.10
C SER A 323 -1.23 -16.36 28.50
N VAL A 324 -1.13 -15.13 28.01
CA VAL A 324 -0.54 -14.06 28.82
C VAL A 324 -1.64 -13.01 28.95
N PRO A 325 -2.29 -12.86 30.11
CA PRO A 325 -3.17 -11.72 30.31
C PRO A 325 -2.34 -10.48 29.99
N ALA A 326 -2.89 -9.58 29.17
CA ALA A 326 -2.30 -8.26 28.95
C ALA A 326 -1.85 -7.73 30.33
N PRO A 327 -0.63 -7.16 30.46
CA PRO A 327 -0.25 -6.53 31.72
C PRO A 327 -1.39 -5.59 32.06
N GLN A 328 -2.11 -5.90 33.15
CA GLN A 328 -3.14 -5.01 33.64
C GLN A 328 -2.46 -3.67 33.73
N ALA A 329 -2.90 -2.70 32.92
CA ALA A 329 -2.46 -1.34 33.08
C ALA A 329 -2.64 -1.06 34.57
N PRO A 330 -1.59 -0.65 35.31
CA PRO A 330 -1.78 -0.32 36.71
C PRO A 330 -2.96 0.63 36.77
N SER A 331 -3.97 0.26 37.55
CA SER A 331 -5.08 1.14 37.87
C SER A 331 -4.46 2.35 38.56
N VAL A 332 -4.06 3.34 37.77
CA VAL A 332 -3.67 4.65 38.26
C VAL A 332 -4.99 5.24 38.72
N SER A 333 -5.25 5.10 40.02
CA SER A 333 -6.23 5.93 40.72
C SER A 333 -6.00 7.36 40.26
N GLN A 334 -7.04 7.97 39.68
CA GLN A 334 -7.00 9.38 39.33
C GLN A 334 -6.46 10.17 40.53
N PRO A 335 -5.41 11.00 40.37
CA PRO A 335 -5.06 11.94 41.41
C PRO A 335 -6.27 12.86 41.60
N GLN A 336 -6.77 12.93 42.84
CA GLN A 336 -7.72 13.95 43.24
C GLN A 336 -7.18 15.31 42.78
N ALA A 337 -8.00 16.04 42.04
CA ALA A 337 -7.70 17.40 41.65
C ALA A 337 -7.47 18.26 42.90
N LEU A 338 -6.21 18.55 43.20
CA LEU A 338 -5.85 19.65 44.07
C LEU A 338 -6.21 20.95 43.32
N SER A 339 -7.24 21.61 43.82
CA SER A 339 -7.63 22.95 43.39
C SER A 339 -6.49 23.91 43.76
N VAL A 340 -5.64 24.23 42.79
CA VAL A 340 -4.61 25.27 42.92
C VAL A 340 -5.19 26.54 42.32
N SER A 341 -5.42 27.53 43.17
CA SER A 341 -5.84 28.88 42.80
C SER A 341 -4.89 29.49 41.76
N GLN A 342 -5.46 30.03 40.69
CA GLN A 342 -4.74 30.77 39.66
C GLN A 342 -3.95 31.94 40.27
N PRO A 343 -2.68 32.17 39.87
CA PRO A 343 -2.04 33.46 40.05
C PRO A 343 -2.59 34.45 39.02
N GLN A 344 -3.00 35.62 39.49
CA GLN A 344 -3.34 36.76 38.63
C GLN A 344 -2.13 37.17 37.77
N ALA A 345 -2.35 37.29 36.46
CA ALA A 345 -1.36 37.80 35.53
C ALA A 345 -1.16 39.32 35.71
N PRO A 346 0.06 39.85 35.61
CA PRO A 346 0.27 41.29 35.52
C PRO A 346 -0.20 41.83 34.17
N SER A 347 -0.95 42.92 34.21
CA SER A 347 -1.34 43.73 33.06
C SER A 347 -0.10 44.26 32.35
N VAL A 348 0.16 43.80 31.14
CA VAL A 348 1.20 44.34 30.26
C VAL A 348 0.52 45.26 29.23
N SER A 349 0.89 46.53 29.30
CA SER A 349 0.45 47.60 28.41
C SER A 349 0.77 47.33 26.94
N GLN A 350 -0.19 47.65 26.06
CA GLN A 350 -0.06 47.59 24.60
C GLN A 350 1.08 48.47 24.07
N PRO A 351 1.88 47.99 23.09
CA PRO A 351 2.63 48.87 22.23
C PRO A 351 1.75 49.41 21.08
N GLN A 352 1.85 50.73 20.87
CA GLN A 352 1.21 51.46 19.78
C GLN A 352 1.64 50.92 18.41
N ALA A 353 0.66 50.73 17.52
CA ALA A 353 0.86 50.37 16.13
C ALA A 353 1.50 51.54 15.35
N LEU A 354 2.67 51.29 14.76
CA LEU A 354 3.25 52.15 13.73
C LEU A 354 2.59 51.84 12.38
N SER A 355 1.84 52.82 11.87
CA SER A 355 1.30 52.83 10.50
C SER A 355 2.44 52.89 9.48
N ALA A 356 2.61 51.81 8.71
CA ALA A 356 3.40 51.82 7.48
C ALA A 356 2.45 52.00 6.28
N SER A 357 2.47 53.20 5.71
CA SER A 357 1.75 53.54 4.48
C SER A 357 2.33 52.77 3.28
N LEU A 358 1.45 52.06 2.56
CA LEU A 358 1.76 51.44 1.27
C LEU A 358 2.09 52.50 0.20
N PRO A 359 3.10 52.28 -0.66
CA PRO A 359 3.34 53.14 -1.81
C PRO A 359 2.25 52.94 -2.89
N PRO A 360 1.87 54.00 -3.64
CA PRO A 360 0.81 53.94 -4.63
C PRO A 360 1.19 53.06 -5.82
N ARG A 361 0.21 52.25 -6.23
CA ARG A 361 0.19 51.38 -7.40
C ARG A 361 0.36 52.23 -8.66
N ARG A 362 1.48 52.07 -9.38
CA ARG A 362 1.68 52.66 -10.72
C ARG A 362 0.59 52.13 -11.66
N GLN A 363 -0.28 53.03 -12.12
CA GLN A 363 -1.15 52.82 -13.27
C GLN A 363 -0.27 52.81 -14.54
N GLY A 364 -0.26 51.69 -15.25
CA GLY A 364 0.23 51.64 -16.62
C GLY A 364 -0.84 52.17 -17.58
N PRO A 365 -0.45 52.81 -18.70
CA PRO A 365 -1.37 53.53 -19.56
C PRO A 365 -2.27 52.60 -20.38
N ALA A 366 -3.53 53.02 -20.48
CA ALA A 366 -4.48 52.57 -21.47
C ALA A 366 -3.95 52.89 -22.88
N GLY A 367 -3.81 51.86 -23.70
CA GLY A 367 -3.65 52.01 -25.15
C GLY A 367 -5.02 52.08 -25.81
N ASN A 368 -5.30 53.21 -26.45
CA ASN A 368 -6.37 53.44 -27.42
C ASN A 368 -5.73 53.68 -28.80
N GLY A 369 -6.35 53.14 -29.86
CA GLY A 369 -6.04 53.35 -31.30
C GLY A 369 -4.99 52.38 -31.84
N LEU A 370 -5.18 51.69 -32.98
CA LEU A 370 -6.10 51.84 -34.12
C LEU A 370 -6.61 50.47 -34.59
#